data_AF-A0A7K3Y7B7-F1
#
_entry.id   AF-A0A7K3Y7B7-F1
#
_cell.length_a   1.000
_cell.length_b   1.000
_cell.length_c   1.000
_cell.angle_alpha   90.00
_cell.angle_beta   90.00
_cell.angle_gamma   90.00
#
_symmetry.space_group_name_H-M   'P 1'
#
loop_
_entity.id
_entity.type
_entity.pdbx_description
1 polymer ?
#
loop_
_entity_poly.entity_id
_entity_poly.type
_entity_poly.pdbx_seq_one_letter_code
_entity_poly.pdbx_strand_id
1 'polypeptide(L)'
;TQKYRVANLWYEIANNPLGVARTEADWRAVRRGTVQHEIFEGEEAHPFSDGDTLDIKINCRNDAGKIVTPVKYGLIVSLEVAQGVNIAVYDEIRTHIATTVMIRPDAESGI
;
A
#
# COMPACT_ATOMS: atom_id res chain seq x y z
N THR A 1 5.54 22.25 15.50
CA THR A 1 5.80 20.82 15.19
C THR A 1 7.28 20.68 14.92
N GLN A 2 8.02 19.98 15.78
CA GLN A 2 9.46 19.81 15.61
C GLN A 2 9.73 18.94 14.37
N LYS A 3 10.47 19.50 13.41
CA LYS A 3 10.82 18.90 12.14
C LYS A 3 12.20 18.25 12.26
N TYR A 4 12.26 16.95 12.51
CA TYR A 4 13.51 16.21 12.71
C TYR A 4 13.91 15.28 11.56
N ARG A 5 13.08 15.18 10.51
CA ARG A 5 13.23 14.17 9.45
C ARG A 5 13.31 14.84 8.09
N VAL A 6 14.29 14.45 7.28
CA VAL A 6 14.51 15.03 5.95
C VAL A 6 13.37 14.68 4.98
N ALA A 7 12.89 13.44 5.04
CA ALA A 7 11.82 12.92 4.21
C ALA A 7 10.63 12.45 5.07
N ASN A 8 9.43 12.59 4.52
CA ASN A 8 8.20 12.01 5.04
C ASN A 8 7.60 11.12 3.94
N LEU A 9 7.38 9.85 4.28
CA LEU A 9 6.85 8.81 3.42
C LEU A 9 5.49 8.36 3.94
N TRP A 10 4.52 8.18 3.03
CA TRP A 10 3.24 7.56 3.36
C TRP A 10 2.66 6.87 2.13
N TYR A 11 1.79 5.89 2.33
CA TYR A 11 1.04 5.25 1.26
C TYR A 11 -0.44 5.62 1.26
N GLU A 12 -1.06 5.46 0.10
CA GLU A 12 -2.50 5.53 -0.11
C GLU A 12 -2.92 4.40 -1.06
N ILE A 13 -4.08 3.78 -0.80
CA ILE A 13 -4.70 2.82 -1.72
C ILE A 13 -5.63 3.60 -2.64
N ALA A 14 -5.45 3.46 -3.95
CA ALA A 14 -6.34 4.07 -4.94
C ALA A 14 -7.55 3.16 -5.22
N ASN A 15 -8.70 3.78 -5.50
CA ASN A 15 -9.91 3.15 -6.05
C ASN A 15 -10.58 2.01 -5.26
N ASN A 16 -10.16 1.72 -4.03
CA ASN A 16 -10.73 0.69 -3.12
C ASN A 16 -11.32 -0.56 -3.83
N PRO A 17 -10.55 -1.25 -4.68
CA PRO A 17 -11.07 -2.35 -5.50
C PRO A 17 -11.53 -3.56 -4.67
N LEU A 18 -11.14 -3.63 -3.39
CA LEU A 18 -11.47 -4.74 -2.49
C LEU A 18 -12.70 -4.46 -1.61
N GLY A 19 -13.32 -3.29 -1.73
CA GLY A 19 -14.48 -2.93 -0.88
C GLY A 19 -14.15 -2.88 0.61
N VAL A 20 -12.89 -2.64 0.98
CA VAL A 20 -12.42 -2.64 2.37
C VAL A 20 -12.40 -1.23 2.96
N ALA A 21 -12.62 -1.11 4.26
CA ALA A 21 -12.53 0.14 4.99
C ALA A 21 -11.37 0.08 6.00
N ARG A 22 -10.79 1.24 6.34
CA ARG A 22 -9.78 1.32 7.40
C ARG A 22 -10.42 0.99 8.75
N THR A 23 -9.87 0.01 9.46
CA THR A 23 -10.37 -0.38 10.79
C THR A 23 -9.53 0.22 11.92
N GLU A 24 -8.26 0.55 11.66
CA GLU A 24 -7.30 0.95 12.68
C GLU A 24 -7.11 2.47 12.83
N ALA A 25 -6.30 2.86 13.84
CA ALA A 25 -5.88 4.20 14.28
C ALA A 25 -6.11 5.39 13.33
N ASP A 26 -6.37 6.59 13.89
CA ASP A 26 -6.51 7.85 13.14
C ASP A 26 -5.49 7.92 12.00
N TRP A 27 -5.99 7.81 10.77
CA TRP A 27 -5.18 7.69 9.54
C TRP A 27 -4.23 8.87 9.34
N ARG A 28 -4.47 10.00 10.01
CA ARG A 28 -3.56 11.15 10.00
C ARG A 28 -2.38 10.98 10.95
N ALA A 29 -2.52 10.15 11.99
CA ALA A 29 -1.50 9.87 13.00
C ALA A 29 -0.43 8.92 12.49
N VAL A 30 -0.83 7.82 11.83
CA VAL A 30 0.09 6.81 11.28
C VAL A 30 1.04 7.39 10.22
N ARG A 31 0.63 8.44 9.49
CA ARG A 31 1.44 9.15 8.49
C ARG A 31 2.54 10.05 9.05
N ARG A 32 2.61 10.21 10.37
CA ARG A 32 3.63 11.06 11.03
C ARG A 32 4.85 10.27 11.53
N GLY A 33 4.79 8.93 11.49
CA GLY A 33 5.82 8.04 12.00
C GLY A 33 6.90 7.67 10.97
N THR A 34 7.82 6.79 11.38
CA THR A 34 8.74 6.08 10.45
C THR A 34 8.05 4.91 9.77
N VAL A 35 7.05 4.34 10.44
CA VAL A 35 6.29 3.17 10.01
C VAL A 35 4.83 3.59 9.96
N GLN A 36 4.22 3.39 8.79
CA GLN A 36 2.78 3.44 8.61
C GLN A 36 2.27 2.01 8.55
N HIS A 37 1.46 1.62 9.52
CA HIS A 37 0.79 0.33 9.56
C HIS A 37 -0.71 0.60 9.62
N GLU A 38 -1.47 0.03 8.68
CA GLU A 38 -2.93 0.13 8.66
C GLU A 38 -3.50 -1.25 8.32
N ILE A 39 -4.67 -1.54 8.90
CA ILE A 39 -5.46 -2.73 8.61
C ILE A 39 -6.73 -2.26 7.92
N PHE A 40 -7.10 -2.95 6.85
CA PHE A 40 -8.33 -2.71 6.10
C PHE A 40 -9.18 -3.97 6.13
N GLU A 41 -10.45 -3.83 6.49
CA GLU A 41 -11.39 -4.94 6.57
C GLU A 41 -12.68 -4.58 5.84
N GLY A 42 -13.34 -5.58 5.28
CA GLY A 42 -14.61 -5.43 4.59
C GLY A 42 -15.40 -6.74 4.66
N GLU A 43 -16.71 -6.62 4.75
CA GLU A 43 -17.64 -7.77 4.77
C GLU A 43 -18.39 -7.93 3.44
N GLU A 44 -18.26 -6.96 2.54
CA GLU A 44 -18.93 -6.98 1.24
C GLU A 44 -18.20 -7.90 0.26
N ALA A 45 -18.95 -8.72 -0.45
CA ALA A 45 -18.43 -9.51 -1.56
C ALA A 45 -18.17 -8.58 -2.75
N HIS A 46 -16.95 -8.04 -2.84
CA HIS A 46 -16.52 -7.25 -3.99
C HIS A 46 -15.97 -8.19 -5.08
N PRO A 47 -16.59 -8.24 -6.28
CA PRO A 47 -16.06 -9.05 -7.37
C PRO A 47 -14.78 -8.41 -7.89
N PHE A 48 -13.65 -9.08 -7.68
CA PHE A 48 -12.41 -8.81 -8.40
C PHE A 48 -12.24 -9.86 -9.49
N SER A 49 -11.85 -9.43 -10.68
CA SER A 49 -11.63 -10.27 -11.86
C SER A 49 -10.15 -10.51 -12.09
N ASP A 50 -9.84 -11.51 -12.90
CA ASP A 50 -8.46 -11.76 -13.34
C ASP A 50 -7.89 -10.54 -14.08
N GLY A 51 -6.75 -10.07 -13.59
CA GLY A 51 -6.05 -8.90 -14.11
C GLY A 51 -6.31 -7.60 -13.33
N ASP A 52 -7.21 -7.62 -12.34
CA ASP A 52 -7.40 -6.48 -11.45
C ASP A 52 -6.14 -6.22 -10.61
N THR A 53 -5.80 -4.94 -10.43
CA THR A 53 -4.64 -4.52 -9.65
C THR A 53 -5.04 -3.74 -8.40
N LEU A 54 -4.32 -3.99 -7.31
CA LEU A 54 -4.37 -3.14 -6.13
C LEU A 54 -3.29 -2.05 -6.26
N ASP A 55 -3.73 -0.84 -6.57
CA ASP A 55 -2.83 0.29 -6.74
C ASP A 55 -2.48 0.93 -5.39
N ILE A 56 -1.26 0.69 -4.91
CA ILE A 56 -0.71 1.29 -3.70
C ILE A 56 0.25 2.41 -4.08
N LYS A 57 -0.20 3.66 -3.90
CA LYS A 57 0.59 4.85 -4.19
C LYS A 57 1.50 5.19 -3.01
N ILE A 58 2.81 5.12 -3.22
CA ILE A 58 3.80 5.59 -2.24
C ILE A 58 4.13 7.05 -2.53
N ASN A 59 3.88 7.91 -1.55
CA ASN A 59 4.18 9.32 -1.61
C ASN A 59 5.42 9.64 -0.78
N CYS A 60 6.26 10.55 -1.29
CA CYS A 60 7.44 11.05 -0.61
C CYS A 60 7.45 12.58 -0.68
N ARG A 61 7.68 13.24 0.46
CA ARG A 61 7.87 14.70 0.50
C ARG A 61 9.04 15.10 1.37
N ASN A 62 9.67 16.23 1.02
CA ASN A 62 10.58 16.94 1.91
C ASN A 62 9.82 17.39 3.17
N ASP A 63 10.40 17.21 4.36
CA ASP A 63 9.81 17.67 5.62
C ASP A 63 10.70 18.69 6.32
N ALA A 64 11.90 18.29 6.75
CA ALA A 64 12.89 19.09 7.48
C ALA A 64 14.21 19.31 6.70
N GLY A 65 14.15 19.41 5.37
CA GLY A 65 15.35 19.62 4.56
C GLY A 65 15.14 19.20 3.11
N LYS A 66 16.20 19.29 2.30
CA LYS A 66 16.20 18.76 0.94
C LYS A 66 16.56 17.27 0.96
N ILE A 67 15.77 16.44 0.30
CA ILE A 67 16.16 15.08 -0.06
C ILE A 67 17.29 15.19 -1.10
N VAL A 68 18.50 14.83 -0.69
CA VAL A 68 19.72 14.88 -1.54
C VAL A 68 20.10 13.51 -2.11
N THR A 69 19.51 12.43 -1.60
CA THR A 69 19.69 11.06 -2.07
C THR A 69 18.35 10.34 -2.14
N PRO A 70 18.19 9.32 -3.00
CA PRO A 70 16.95 8.54 -3.05
C PRO A 70 16.57 7.97 -1.68
N VAL A 71 15.31 8.14 -1.29
CA VAL A 71 14.80 7.65 -0.01
C VAL A 71 14.46 6.17 -0.14
N LYS A 72 15.16 5.32 0.62
CA LYS A 72 14.87 3.88 0.67
C LYS A 72 13.59 3.64 1.48
N TYR A 73 12.74 2.75 1.00
CA TYR A 73 11.54 2.31 1.70
C TYR A 73 11.32 0.81 1.49
N GLY A 74 10.51 0.21 2.36
CA GLY A 74 9.99 -1.14 2.21
C GLY A 74 8.47 -1.10 2.29
N LEU A 75 7.82 -1.94 1.50
CA LEU A 75 6.37 -2.15 1.54
C LEU A 75 6.13 -3.63 1.80
N ILE A 76 5.28 -3.92 2.79
CA ILE A 76 4.84 -5.27 3.14
C ILE A 76 3.32 -5.26 3.03
N VAL A 77 2.77 -6.23 2.30
CA VAL A 77 1.33 -6.36 2.06
C VAL A 77 0.94 -7.82 2.31
N SER A 78 -0.11 -8.02 3.08
CA SER A 78 -0.78 -9.30 3.26
C SER A 78 -2.25 -9.15 2.88
N LEU A 79 -2.81 -10.20 2.28
CA LEU A 79 -4.23 -10.29 1.95
C LEU A 79 -4.76 -11.57 2.58
N GLU A 80 -5.86 -11.46 3.33
CA GLU A 80 -6.47 -12.56 4.06
C GLU A 80 -7.97 -12.61 3.76
N VAL A 81 -8.55 -13.81 3.79
CA VAL A 81 -10.00 -14.02 3.65
C VAL A 81 -10.51 -14.81 4.86
N ALA A 82 -11.78 -14.59 5.22
CA ALA A 82 -12.40 -15.23 6.37
C ALA A 82 -12.32 -16.77 6.31
N GLN A 83 -12.09 -17.37 7.47
CA GLN A 83 -11.95 -18.82 7.61
C GLN A 83 -13.26 -19.53 7.23
N GLY A 84 -13.18 -20.56 6.38
CA GLY A 84 -14.35 -21.33 5.93
C GLY A 84 -15.00 -20.84 4.64
N VAL A 85 -14.52 -19.73 4.07
CA VAL A 85 -14.88 -19.29 2.72
C VAL A 85 -14.07 -20.14 1.72
N ASN A 86 -14.69 -21.22 1.21
CA ASN A 86 -14.07 -22.13 0.25
C ASN A 86 -14.13 -21.54 -1.17
N ILE A 87 -13.35 -20.49 -1.42
CA ILE A 87 -13.13 -20.00 -2.78
C ILE A 87 -11.87 -20.67 -3.30
N ALA A 88 -11.91 -21.24 -4.51
CA ALA A 88 -10.76 -21.76 -5.25
C ALA A 88 -9.67 -20.70 -5.58
N VAL A 89 -9.83 -19.48 -5.04
CA VAL A 89 -8.93 -18.33 -5.11
C VAL A 89 -7.56 -18.62 -4.50
N TYR A 90 -7.43 -19.57 -3.57
CA TYR A 90 -6.15 -19.89 -2.92
C TYR A 90 -5.09 -20.47 -3.86
N ASP A 91 -5.47 -21.18 -4.92
CA ASP A 91 -4.51 -21.77 -5.87
C ASP A 91 -4.13 -20.80 -7.01
N GLU A 92 -5.08 -19.99 -7.48
CA GLU A 92 -4.86 -19.00 -8.54
C GLU A 92 -4.05 -17.80 -8.02
N ILE A 93 -4.43 -17.22 -6.87
CA ILE A 93 -3.72 -16.06 -6.30
C ILE A 93 -2.30 -16.42 -5.86
N ARG A 94 -2.06 -17.62 -5.32
CA ARG A 94 -0.71 -18.05 -4.91
C ARG A 94 0.27 -18.07 -6.07
N THR A 95 -0.20 -18.45 -7.26
CA THR A 95 0.61 -18.51 -8.48
C THR A 95 0.88 -17.11 -9.05
N HIS A 96 -0.06 -16.17 -8.90
CA HIS A 96 0.07 -14.81 -9.42
C HIS A 96 0.79 -13.83 -8.48
N ILE A 97 0.63 -13.93 -7.15
CA ILE A 97 1.32 -13.06 -6.16
C ILE A 97 2.84 -13.27 -6.20
N ALA A 98 3.31 -14.49 -6.44
CA ALA A 98 4.75 -14.77 -6.58
C ALA A 98 5.37 -14.12 -7.82
N THR A 99 4.55 -13.77 -8.82
CA THR A 99 5.01 -13.42 -10.17
C THR A 99 4.88 -11.94 -10.50
N THR A 100 4.03 -11.19 -9.78
CA THR A 100 3.80 -9.76 -10.07
C THR A 100 4.07 -8.88 -8.84
N VAL A 101 5.34 -8.49 -8.67
CA VAL A 101 5.70 -7.23 -7.99
C VAL A 101 6.56 -6.45 -8.96
N MET A 102 5.92 -5.91 -9.99
CA MET A 102 6.56 -4.91 -10.85
C MET A 102 6.53 -3.58 -10.12
N ILE A 103 7.61 -3.26 -9.38
CA ILE A 103 7.86 -1.89 -8.94
C ILE A 103 8.08 -1.07 -10.22
N ARG A 104 7.02 -0.39 -10.70
CA ARG A 104 7.16 0.61 -11.75
C ARG A 104 7.61 1.90 -11.09
N PRO A 105 8.87 2.33 -11.26
CA PRO A 105 9.22 3.71 -10.97
C PRO A 105 8.48 4.58 -11.99
N ASP A 106 7.62 5.47 -11.52
CA ASP A 106 7.06 6.50 -12.39
C ASP A 106 8.18 7.47 -12.81
N ALA A 107 8.43 7.47 -14.12
CA ALA A 107 9.16 8.43 -14.95
C ALA A 107 10.50 8.98 -14.44
N GLU A 108 11.57 8.61 -15.14
CA GLU A 108 12.69 9.51 -15.40
C GLU A 108 12.13 10.87 -15.85
N SER A 109 12.23 11.87 -14.96
CA SER A 109 12.06 13.26 -15.34
C SER A 109 13.25 13.63 -16.21
N GLY A 110 13.01 13.72 -17.51
CA GLY A 110 14.01 14.12 -18.49
C GLY A 110 14.72 15.40 -18.10
N ILE A 111 16.03 15.39 -18.29
CA ILE A 111 16.87 16.56 -18.49
C ILE A 111 17.57 16.36 -19.83
#